data_AF-A0ABD0L351-F1
#
_entry.id   AF-A0ABD0L351-F1
#
_cell.length_a   1.000
_cell.length_b   1.000
_cell.length_c   1.000
_cell.angle_alpha   90.00
_cell.angle_beta   90.00
_cell.angle_gamma   90.00
#
_symmetry.space_group_name_H-M   'P 1'
#
loop_
_entity.id
_entity.type
_entity.pdbx_description
1 polymer ?
#
loop_
_entity_poly.entity_id
_entity_poly.type
_entity_poly.pdbx_seq_one_letter_code
_entity_poly.pdbx_strand_id
1 'polypeptide(L)' 'MKVVIIFAALCAVALSQNAGALVRHEVEALLQADPTLTVEQCAAKCDELFKLVVEHDEATTDKQCQSDCEQ' A
#
# COMPACT_ATOMS: atom_id res chain seq x y z
N MET A 1 9.56 -34.46 0.33
CA MET A 1 10.01 -33.49 -0.70
C MET A 1 8.90 -32.59 -1.21
N LYS A 2 7.83 -33.10 -1.84
CA LYS A 2 6.71 -32.27 -2.36
C LYS A 2 6.09 -31.34 -1.32
N VAL A 3 5.86 -31.85 -0.10
CA VAL A 3 5.33 -31.08 1.03
C VAL A 3 6.28 -29.95 1.45
N VAL A 4 7.59 -30.21 1.47
CA VAL A 4 8.62 -29.21 1.83
C VAL A 4 8.67 -28.09 0.79
N ILE A 5 8.53 -28.42 -0.49
CA ILE A 5 8.51 -27.44 -1.59
C ILE A 5 7.26 -26.55 -1.50
N ILE A 6 6.09 -27.13 -1.24
CA ILE A 6 4.84 -26.37 -1.07
C ILE A 6 4.95 -25.43 0.14
N PHE A 7 5.51 -25.92 1.25
CA PHE A 7 5.70 -25.11 2.46
C PHE A 7 6.69 -23.97 2.22
N ALA A 8 7.82 -24.24 1.54
CA ALA A 8 8.80 -23.23 1.19
C ALA A 8 8.23 -22.16 0.24
N ALA A 9 7.39 -22.54 -0.72
CA ALA A 9 6.73 -21.62 -1.64
C ALA A 9 5.74 -20.69 -0.91
N LEU A 10 4.93 -21.23 0.01
CA LEU A 10 4.01 -20.42 0.83
C LEU A 10 4.76 -19.42 1.72
N CYS A 11 5.87 -19.84 2.34
CA CYS A 11 6.71 -18.96 3.15
C CYS A 11 7.35 -17.85 2.32
N ALA A 12 7.78 -18.13 1.08
CA ALA A 12 8.39 -17.14 0.21
C ALA A 12 7.41 -16.02 -0.21
N VAL A 13 6.14 -16.36 -0.48
CA VAL A 13 5.09 -15.38 -0.86
C VAL A 13 4.71 -14.49 0.33
N ALA A 14 4.68 -15.03 1.55
CA ALA A 14 4.39 -14.24 2.74
C ALA A 14 5.48 -13.20 3.05
N LEU A 15 6.74 -13.51 2.72
CA LEU A 15 7.89 -12.62 2.97
C LEU A 15 8.08 -11.53 1.90
N SER A 16 7.38 -11.61 0.76
CA SER A 16 7.56 -10.68 -0.37
C SER A 16 6.54 -9.53 -0.41
N GLN A 17 5.73 -9.34 0.65
CA GLN A 17 4.72 -8.29 0.68
C GLN A 17 5.39 -6.91 0.82
N ASN A 18 5.42 -6.14 -0.28
CA ASN A 18 5.94 -4.78 -0.30
C ASN A 18 4.79 -3.78 -0.16
N ALA A 19 4.56 -3.27 1.05
CA ALA A 19 3.50 -2.31 1.35
C ALA A 19 3.59 -1.03 0.51
N GLY A 20 4.80 -0.51 0.26
CA GLY A 20 4.97 0.72 -0.53
C GLY A 20 4.55 0.56 -1.99
N ALA A 21 4.77 -0.62 -2.59
CA ALA A 21 4.28 -0.89 -3.93
C ALA A 21 2.73 -0.93 -4.00
N LEU A 22 2.08 -1.40 -2.94
CA LEU A 22 0.63 -1.46 -2.84
C LEU A 22 0.02 -0.06 -2.67
N VAL A 23 0.60 0.77 -1.81
CA VAL A 23 0.18 2.17 -1.60
C VAL A 23 0.22 2.96 -2.91
N ARG A 24 1.34 2.89 -3.64
CA ARG A 24 1.50 3.59 -4.91
C ARG A 24 0.47 3.19 -5.96
N HIS A 25 0.17 1.88 -6.07
CA HIS A 25 -0.85 1.39 -7.00
C HIS A 25 -2.24 1.91 -6.65
N GLU A 26 -2.55 2.03 -5.36
CA GLU A 26 -3.84 2.56 -4.92
C GLU A 26 -3.95 4.08 -5.19
N VAL A 27 -2.89 4.84 -4.91
CA VAL A 27 -2.84 6.28 -5.23
C VAL A 27 -3.03 6.52 -6.73
N GLU A 28 -2.37 5.72 -7.57
CA GLU A 28 -2.55 5.79 -9.03
C GLU A 28 -4.02 5.52 -9.42
N ALA A 29 -4.66 4.50 -8.83
CA ALA A 29 -6.05 4.19 -9.09
C ALA A 29 -7.00 5.31 -8.62
N LEU A 30 -6.74 5.92 -7.45
CA LEU A 30 -7.51 7.04 -6.92
C LEU A 30 -7.47 8.26 -7.84
N LEU A 31 -6.27 8.65 -8.30
CA LEU A 31 -6.08 9.78 -9.20
C LEU A 31 -6.65 9.51 -10.61
N GLN A 32 -6.61 8.26 -11.07
CA GLN A 32 -7.27 7.87 -12.32
C GLN A 32 -8.80 7.91 -12.21
N ALA A 33 -9.35 7.55 -11.04
CA ALA A 33 -10.79 7.58 -10.80
C ALA A 33 -11.32 9.01 -10.61
N ASP A 34 -10.56 9.88 -9.96
CA ASP A 34 -10.89 11.28 -9.76
C ASP A 34 -9.64 12.17 -9.88
N PRO A 35 -9.35 12.71 -11.08
CA PRO A 35 -8.18 13.57 -11.31
C PRO A 35 -8.36 14.97 -10.73
N THR A 36 -9.49 15.29 -10.10
CA THR A 36 -9.75 16.60 -9.48
C THR A 36 -9.42 16.64 -7.99
N LEU A 37 -9.02 15.51 -7.40
CA LEU A 37 -8.60 15.43 -6.01
C LEU A 37 -7.42 16.37 -5.75
N THR A 38 -7.50 17.12 -4.64
CA THR A 38 -6.31 17.78 -4.10
C THR A 38 -5.37 16.75 -3.47
N VAL A 39 -4.11 17.14 -3.28
CA VAL A 39 -3.12 16.30 -2.58
C VAL A 39 -3.64 15.88 -1.20
N GLU A 40 -4.24 16.80 -0.42
CA GLU A 40 -4.78 16.43 0.90
C GLU A 40 -5.96 15.45 0.79
N GLN A 41 -6.82 15.58 -0.21
CA GLN A 41 -7.95 14.68 -0.42
C GLN A 41 -7.48 13.29 -0.87
N CYS A 42 -6.47 13.23 -1.73
CA CYS A 42 -5.83 11.98 -2.15
C CYS A 42 -5.17 11.28 -0.96
N ALA A 43 -4.38 12.01 -0.16
CA ALA A 43 -3.69 11.46 1.00
C ALA A 43 -4.68 10.95 2.07
N ALA A 44 -5.75 11.70 2.36
CA ALA A 44 -6.78 11.28 3.31
C ALA A 44 -7.53 10.02 2.87
N LYS A 45 -7.80 9.86 1.57
CA LYS A 45 -8.42 8.65 1.02
C LYS A 45 -7.47 7.45 1.05
N CYS A 46 -6.20 7.68 0.69
CA CYS A 46 -5.15 6.67 0.78
C CYS A 46 -4.98 6.19 2.23
N ASP A 47 -4.87 7.11 3.19
CA ASP A 47 -4.80 6.79 4.61
C ASP A 47 -6.01 5.95 5.07
N GLU A 48 -7.24 6.37 4.73
CA GLU A 48 -8.46 5.63 5.08
C GLU A 48 -8.44 4.16 4.60
N LEU A 49 -7.88 3.91 3.41
CA LEU A 49 -7.79 2.57 2.83
C LEU A 49 -6.76 1.68 3.55
N PHE A 50 -5.71 2.25 4.10
CA PHE A 50 -4.61 1.52 4.75
C PHE A 50 -4.59 1.61 6.28
N LYS A 51 -5.53 2.35 6.88
CA LYS A 51 -5.75 2.53 8.32
C LYS A 51 -5.85 1.24 9.16
N LEU A 52 -6.00 0.08 8.51
CA LEU A 52 -6.16 -1.23 9.16
C LEU A 52 -4.85 -2.00 9.40
N VAL A 53 -3.68 -1.48 8.99
CA VAL A 53 -2.40 -2.21 9.07
C VAL A 53 -1.50 -1.61 10.16
N VAL A 54 -1.87 -1.81 11.43
CA VAL A 54 -1.02 -1.64 12.63
C VAL A 54 -0.53 -0.21 12.89
N GLU A 55 -0.87 0.38 14.05
CA GLU A 55 -0.43 1.72 14.50
C GLU A 55 1.09 2.00 14.42
N HIS A 56 1.91 0.95 14.28
CA HIS A 56 3.36 1.07 14.16
C HIS A 56 3.84 1.40 12.73
N ASP A 57 3.00 1.19 11.70
CA ASP A 57 3.32 1.46 10.29
C ASP A 57 2.48 2.58 9.66
N GLU A 58 1.62 3.23 10.46
CA GLU A 58 0.80 4.39 10.05
C GLU A 58 1.70 5.52 9.53
N ALA A 59 2.74 5.91 10.28
CA ALA A 59 3.64 7.00 9.86
C ALA A 59 4.46 6.71 8.59
N THR A 60 4.74 5.45 8.28
CA THR A 60 5.40 5.05 7.02
C THR A 60 4.40 5.18 5.87
N THR A 61 3.19 4.68 6.09
CA THR A 61 2.09 4.70 5.12
C THR A 61 1.63 6.13 4.82
N ASP A 62 1.50 6.98 5.84
CA ASP A 62 1.18 8.41 5.70
C ASP A 62 2.16 9.13 4.79
N LYS A 63 3.47 8.96 5.05
CA LYS A 63 4.53 9.58 4.26
C LYS A 63 4.51 9.07 2.82
N GLN A 64 4.22 7.78 2.63
CA GLN A 64 4.14 7.19 1.31
C GLN A 64 2.92 7.70 0.54
N CYS A 65 1.73 7.72 1.16
CA CYS A 65 0.51 8.30 0.59
C CYS A 65 0.72 9.77 0.22
N GLN A 66 1.30 10.57 1.10
CA GLN A 66 1.62 11.98 0.85
C GLN A 66 2.55 12.12 -0.37
N SER A 67 3.68 11.41 -0.36
CA SER A 67 4.68 11.49 -1.44
C SER A 67 4.12 11.01 -2.79
N ASP A 68 3.27 9.98 -2.80
CA ASP A 68 2.73 9.43 -4.03
C ASP A 68 1.63 10.34 -4.61
N CYS A 69 0.85 11.03 -3.77
CA CYS A 69 -0.19 11.99 -4.17
C CYS A 69 0.37 13.36 -4.63
N GLU A 70 1.64 13.65 -4.38
CA GLU A 70 2.33 14.88 -4.82
C GLU A 70 2.96 14.79 -6.22
N GLN A 71 2.88 13.62 -6.87
CA GLN A 71 3.51 13.33 -8.16
C GLN A 71 2.80 13.95 -9.37
#